data_AF-A0A8J6JJS4-F1
#
_entry.id   AF-A0A8J6JJS4-F1
#
_cell.length_a   1.000
_cell.length_b   1.000
_cell.length_c   1.000
_cell.angle_alpha   90.00
_cell.angle_beta   90.00
_cell.angle_gamma   90.00
#
_symmetry.space_group_name_H-M   'P 1'
#
loop_
_entity.id
_entity.type
_entity.pdbx_description
1 polymer ?
#
loop_
_entity_poly.entity_id
_entity_poly.type
_entity_poly.pdbx_seq_one_letter_code
_entity_poly.pdbx_strand_id
1 'polypeptide(L)' 'MRIKELREARGLNQTRVAEAMGVSQVAVAKWEAGRAFPAGERLPALADLLGCTIDALYGRKPPQEPPSAAAS' A
#
# COMPACT_ATOMS: atom_id res chain seq x y z
N MET A 1 -7.99 3.12 0.86
CA MET A 1 -6.75 2.30 0.78
C MET A 1 -6.31 1.94 2.20
N ARG A 2 -5.55 0.87 2.40
CA ARG A 2 -5.06 0.41 3.70
C ARG A 2 -3.73 1.03 4.13
N ILE A 3 -3.35 2.16 3.52
CA ILE A 3 -2.06 2.82 3.73
C ILE A 3 -1.82 3.15 5.22
N LYS A 4 -2.83 3.70 5.91
CA LYS A 4 -2.73 4.06 7.33
C LYS A 4 -2.38 2.83 8.19
N GLU A 5 -3.16 1.76 8.05
CA GLU A 5 -2.98 0.52 8.81
C GLU A 5 -1.61 -0.10 8.56
N LEU A 6 -1.19 -0.17 7.28
CA LEU A 6 0.10 -0.73 6.89
C LEU A 6 1.27 0.13 7.39
N ARG A 7 1.13 1.46 7.34
CA ARG A 7 2.12 2.40 7.87
C ARG A 7 2.28 2.23 9.38
N GLU A 8 1.18 2.14 10.11
CA GLU A 8 1.17 1.98 11.57
C GLU A 8 1.76 0.62 11.98
N ALA A 9 1.47 -0.45 11.23
CA ALA A 9 2.09 -1.76 11.43
C ALA A 9 3.62 -1.75 11.24
N ARG A 10 4.16 -0.78 10.47
CA ARG A 10 5.60 -0.55 10.29
C ARG A 10 6.21 0.43 11.29
N GLY A 11 5.41 0.96 12.23
CA GLY A 11 5.87 1.99 13.18
C GLY A 11 6.23 3.32 12.51
N LEU A 12 5.73 3.57 11.31
CA LEU A 12 6.01 4.79 10.55
C LEU A 12 4.96 5.88 10.86
N ASN A 13 5.36 7.15 10.84
CA ASN A 13 4.43 8.28 10.82
C ASN A 13 4.26 8.81 9.38
N GLN A 14 3.27 9.67 9.15
CA GLN A 14 3.00 10.20 7.79
C GLN A 14 4.19 10.97 7.21
N THR A 15 4.99 11.65 8.05
CA THR A 15 6.18 12.40 7.64
C THR A 15 7.25 11.46 7.09
N ARG A 16 7.52 10.34 7.75
CA ARG A 16 8.50 9.34 7.27
C ARG A 16 8.11 8.74 5.93
N VAL A 17 6.83 8.46 5.73
CA VAL A 17 6.33 8.01 4.41
C VAL A 17 6.49 9.10 3.36
N ALA A 18 6.18 10.35 3.71
CA ALA A 18 6.30 11.47 2.79
C ALA A 18 7.75 11.71 2.35
N GLU A 19 8.69 11.69 3.29
CA GLU A 19 10.14 11.77 3.05
C GLU A 19 10.61 10.67 2.10
N ALA A 20 10.28 9.41 2.40
CA ALA A 20 10.68 8.27 1.59
C ALA A 20 10.07 8.27 0.18
N MET A 21 8.87 8.81 0.03
CA MET A 21 8.13 8.85 -1.25
C MET A 21 8.36 10.14 -2.05
N GLY A 22 9.13 11.09 -1.54
CA GLY A 22 9.34 12.40 -2.17
C GLY A 22 8.02 13.16 -2.39
N VAL A 23 7.15 13.19 -1.38
CA VAL A 23 5.87 13.91 -1.40
C VAL A 23 5.68 14.77 -0.15
N SER A 24 4.63 15.58 -0.13
CA SER A 24 4.21 16.27 1.09
C SER A 24 3.49 15.33 2.05
N GLN A 25 3.61 15.59 3.36
CA GLN A 25 2.83 14.89 4.39
C GLN A 25 1.31 14.99 4.12
N VAL A 26 0.86 16.12 3.58
CA VAL A 26 -0.54 16.35 3.17
C VAL A 26 -0.98 15.38 2.07
N ALA A 27 -0.09 15.01 1.14
CA ALA A 27 -0.39 14.01 0.12
C ALA A 27 -0.67 12.64 0.77
N VAL A 28 0.20 12.22 1.70
CA VAL A 28 0.01 10.97 2.46
C VAL A 28 -1.30 10.99 3.24
N ALA A 29 -1.61 12.09 3.94
CA ALA A 29 -2.88 12.24 4.67
C ALA A 29 -4.11 12.13 3.74
N LYS A 30 -4.05 12.71 2.53
CA LYS A 30 -5.12 12.57 1.54
C LYS A 30 -5.26 11.14 1.03
N TRP A 31 -4.17 10.41 0.85
CA TRP A 31 -4.20 8.99 0.46
C TRP A 31 -4.85 8.13 1.53
N GLU A 32 -4.50 8.35 2.80
CA GLU A 32 -5.09 7.65 3.94
C GLU A 32 -6.58 7.94 4.11
N ALA A 33 -6.98 9.20 3.85
CA ALA A 33 -8.38 9.62 3.90
C ALA A 33 -9.19 9.25 2.64
N GLY A 34 -8.57 8.63 1.62
CA GLY A 34 -9.22 8.32 0.33
C GLY A 34 -9.62 9.55 -0.49
N ARG A 35 -9.08 10.73 -0.17
CA ARG A 35 -9.36 11.99 -0.88
C ARG A 35 -8.47 12.21 -2.10
N ALA A 36 -7.39 11.44 -2.21
CA ALA A 36 -6.51 11.39 -3.37
C ALA A 36 -5.89 9.99 -3.46
N PHE A 37 -5.27 9.68 -4.58
CA PHE A 37 -4.55 8.42 -4.79
C PHE A 37 -3.09 8.70 -5.16
N PRO A 38 -2.15 7.80 -4.79
CA PRO A 38 -0.80 7.85 -5.33
C PRO A 38 -0.87 7.67 -6.86
N ALA A 39 0.03 8.32 -7.60
CA ALA A 39 0.21 8.01 -9.02
C ALA A 39 0.58 6.52 -9.17
N GLY A 40 0.13 5.88 -10.25
CA GLY A 40 0.34 4.44 -10.47
C GLY A 40 1.81 4.02 -10.39
N GLU A 41 2.71 4.84 -10.94
CA GLU A 41 4.16 4.66 -10.88
C GLU A 41 4.75 4.64 -9.46
N ARG A 42 4.05 5.20 -8.46
CA ARG A 42 4.48 5.24 -7.05
C ARG A 42 4.01 4.02 -6.27
N LEU A 43 3.08 3.23 -6.81
CA LEU A 43 2.52 2.07 -6.10
C LEU A 43 3.57 1.01 -5.76
N PRO A 44 4.53 0.66 -6.65
CA PRO A 44 5.59 -0.29 -6.30
C PRO A 44 6.43 0.19 -5.12
N ALA A 45 6.97 1.42 -5.20
CA ALA A 45 7.80 1.99 -4.13
C ALA A 45 7.05 2.13 -2.80
N LEU A 46 5.76 2.49 -2.85
CA LEU A 46 4.91 2.56 -1.65
C LEU A 46 4.68 1.18 -1.04
N ALA A 47 4.44 0.17 -1.88
CA ALA A 47 4.27 -1.22 -1.45
C ALA A 47 5.55 -1.76 -0.80
N ASP A 48 6.72 -1.48 -1.38
CA ASP A 48 8.02 -1.87 -0.83
C ASP A 48 8.30 -1.20 0.53
N LEU A 49 8.05 0.11 0.63
CA LEU A 49 8.22 0.88 1.86
C LEU A 49 7.35 0.33 3.00
N LEU A 50 6.09 -0.02 2.70
CA LEU A 50 5.16 -0.62 3.65
C LEU A 50 5.35 -2.14 3.77
N GLY A 51 6.27 -2.70 2.99
CA GLY A 51 6.49 -4.11 2.68
C GLY A 51 5.23 -4.96 2.67
N CYS A 52 4.38 -4.64 1.70
CA CYS A 52 3.20 -5.39 1.31
C CYS A 52 3.14 -5.50 -0.22
N THR A 53 2.13 -6.16 -0.76
CA THR A 53 1.86 -6.11 -2.20
C THR A 53 1.04 -4.87 -2.57
N ILE A 54 0.99 -4.53 -3.86
CA ILE A 54 0.09 -3.48 -4.35
C ILE A 54 -1.37 -3.85 -4.05
N ASP A 55 -1.78 -5.11 -4.24
CA ASP A 55 -3.12 -5.58 -3.87
C ASP A 55 -3.47 -5.31 -2.40
N ALA A 56 -2.50 -5.51 -1.49
CA ALA A 56 -2.69 -5.26 -0.06
C ALA A 56 -2.98 -3.78 0.24
N LEU A 57 -2.42 -2.83 -0.54
CA LEU A 57 -2.75 -1.39 -0.43
C LEU A 57 -4.24 -1.13 -0.65
N TYR A 58 -4.90 -1.96 -1.46
CA TYR A 58 -6.34 -1.88 -1.76
C TYR A 58 -7.18 -2.85 -0.94
N GLY A 59 -6.57 -3.62 -0.02
CA GLY A 59 -7.27 -4.64 0.76
C GLY A 59 -7.67 -5.87 -0.04
N ARG A 60 -7.12 -6.04 -1.24
CA ARG A 60 -7.37 -7.21 -2.09
C ARG A 60 -6.42 -8.34 -1.66
N LYS A 61 -6.97 -9.54 -1.51
CA LYS A 61 -6.17 -10.76 -1.42
C LYS A 61 -5.80 -11.19 -2.85
N PRO A 62 -4.61 -11.78 -3.07
CA PRO A 62 -4.32 -12.39 -4.36
C PRO A 62 -5.48 -13.33 -4.74
N PRO A 63 -5.85 -13.41 -6.03
CA PRO A 63 -6.82 -14.40 -6.48
C PRO A 63 -6.43 -15.73 -5.87
N GLN A 64 -7.32 -16.36 -5.11
CA GLN A 64 -7.07 -17.72 -4.65
C GLN A 64 -6.99 -18.54 -5.93
N GLU A 65 -5.83 -19.13 -6.19
CA GLU A 65 -5.70 -20.09 -7.26
C GLU A 65 -6.81 -21.13 -7.04
N PRO A 66 -7.64 -21.44 -8.05
CA PRO A 66 -8.62 -22.51 -7.90
C PRO A 66 -7.86 -23.73 -7.39
N PRO A 67 -8.44 -24.52 -6.47
CA PRO A 67 -7.77 -25.70 -5.93
C PRO A 67 -7.21 -26.48 -7.11
N SER A 68 -5.88 -26.55 -7.19
CA SER A 68 -5.15 -27.22 -8.24
C SER A 68 -5.82 -28.57 -8.42
N ALA A 69 -6.53 -28.74 -9.55
CA ALA A 69 -7.20 -29.97 -9.85
C ALA A 69 -6.15 -31.06 -9.72
N ALA A 70 -6.43 -32.00 -8.82
CA ALA A 70 -5.58 -33.08 -8.40
C ALA A 70 -4.61 -33.50 -9.51
N ALA A 71 -3.32 -33.39 -9.21
CA ALA A 71 -2.31 -34.18 -9.90
C ALA A 71 -2.83 -35.62 -10.00
N SER A 72 -3.11 -36.04 -11.24
CA SER A 72 -3.35 -37.43 -11.63
C SER A 72 -2.14 -37.89 -12.41
#